data_AF-A0A1I7W869-F1
#
_entry.id   AF-A0A1I7W869-F1
#
_cell.length_a   1.000
_cell.length_b   1.000
_cell.length_c   1.000
_cell.angle_alpha   90.00
_cell.angle_beta   90.00
_cell.angle_gamma   90.00
#
_symmetry.space_group_name_H-M   'P 1'
#
loop_
_entity.id
_entity.type
_entity.pdbx_description
1 polymer ?
#
loop_
_entity_poly.entity_id
_entity_poly.type
_entity_poly.pdbx_seq_one_letter_code
_entity_poly.pdbx_strand_id
1 'polypeptide(L)'
;MGSKHLYKINARIYRTSSNLGYYFPLSGSRCSSISTYFLEYGTVATFDGNSILTDLTDSSACMHNNGTCSSQTNILIWDIEPTSRHCLYERVEETLATPKEYYIILENYKVAIAFTK
;
A
#
# COMPACT_ATOMS: atom_id res chain seq x y z
N MET A 1 -21.92 14.74 -13.78
CA MET A 1 -21.57 14.76 -12.35
C MET A 1 -20.91 16.10 -12.06
N GLY A 2 -21.47 16.92 -11.17
CA GLY A 2 -20.95 18.26 -10.89
C GLY A 2 -19.57 18.20 -10.24
N SER A 3 -18.67 19.10 -10.64
CA SER A 3 -17.35 19.25 -10.03
C SER A 3 -17.52 19.64 -8.56
N LYS A 4 -17.03 18.80 -7.63
CA LYS A 4 -16.94 19.15 -6.21
C LYS A 4 -15.58 19.77 -5.93
N HIS A 5 -15.58 20.98 -5.38
CA HIS A 5 -14.35 21.65 -4.97
C HIS A 5 -13.83 21.07 -3.65
N LEU A 6 -12.52 20.89 -3.57
CA LEU A 6 -11.81 20.47 -2.37
C LEU A 6 -11.24 21.70 -1.65
N TYR A 7 -11.50 21.78 -0.35
CA TYR A 7 -11.00 22.82 0.54
C TYR A 7 -9.90 22.23 1.41
N LYS A 8 -8.75 22.88 1.44
CA LYS A 8 -7.63 22.50 2.28
C LYS A 8 -7.97 22.80 3.74
N ILE A 9 -7.94 21.77 4.60
CA ILE A 9 -8.09 21.94 6.05
C ILE A 9 -6.72 22.14 6.67
N ASN A 10 -5.76 21.27 6.31
CA ASN A 10 -4.38 21.36 6.75
C ASN A 10 -3.43 20.87 5.63
N ALA A 11 -2.15 20.63 5.95
CA ALA A 11 -1.17 20.21 4.95
C ALA A 11 -1.50 18.87 4.25
N ARG A 12 -2.22 17.96 4.91
CA ARG A 12 -2.47 16.59 4.43
C ARG A 12 -3.95 16.28 4.20
N ILE A 13 -4.86 17.11 4.68
CA ILE A 13 -6.31 16.84 4.66
C ILE A 13 -7.05 17.89 3.84
N TYR A 14 -7.90 17.41 2.94
CA TYR A 14 -8.80 18.18 2.10
C TYR A 14 -10.24 17.67 2.29
N ARG A 15 -11.21 18.56 2.15
CA ARG A 15 -12.64 18.24 2.32
C ARG A 15 -13.47 18.81 1.18
N THR A 16 -14.47 18.08 0.70
CA THR A 16 -15.42 18.62 -0.28
C THR A 16 -16.36 19.68 0.34
N SER A 17 -16.90 20.61 -0.46
CA SER A 17 -18.05 21.41 0.01
C SER A 17 -19.26 20.51 0.31
N SER A 18 -19.91 20.78 1.44
CA SER A 18 -21.27 20.32 1.71
C SER A 18 -22.23 21.34 1.10
N ASN A 19 -22.78 21.08 -0.09
CA ASN A 19 -23.86 21.91 -0.60
C ASN A 19 -25.14 21.59 0.19
N LEU A 20 -25.55 22.52 1.05
CA LEU A 20 -26.85 22.52 1.72
C LEU A 20 -27.93 22.77 0.66
N GLY A 21 -28.57 21.71 0.19
CA GLY A 21 -29.68 21.78 -0.76
C GLY A 21 -31.03 21.71 -0.06
N TYR A 22 -31.38 22.69 0.79
CA TYR A 22 -32.75 22.77 1.30
C TYR A 22 -33.64 23.45 0.26
N TYR A 23 -34.59 22.70 -0.29
CA TYR A 23 -35.68 23.26 -1.08
C TYR A 23 -36.97 23.12 -0.28
N PHE A 24 -37.65 24.23 -0.04
CA PHE A 24 -38.97 24.25 0.59
C PHE A 24 -40.02 24.46 -0.51
N PRO A 25 -40.52 23.40 -1.18
CA PRO A 25 -41.78 23.55 -1.87
C PRO A 25 -42.86 23.65 -0.78
N LEU A 26 -43.87 24.48 -1.01
CA LEU A 26 -44.99 24.79 -0.12
C LEU A 26 -45.82 23.56 0.38
N SER A 27 -45.36 22.32 0.24
CA SER A 27 -46.16 21.09 0.45
C SER A 27 -45.37 19.82 0.85
N GLY A 28 -44.14 19.93 1.37
CA GLY A 28 -43.46 18.76 1.95
C GLY A 28 -41.93 18.84 1.90
N SER A 29 -41.28 18.59 3.03
CA SER A 29 -39.83 18.53 3.13
C SER A 29 -39.30 17.24 2.48
N ARG A 30 -38.51 17.35 1.41
CA ARG A 30 -37.67 16.25 0.93
C ARG A 30 -36.28 16.41 1.55
N CYS A 31 -35.86 15.45 2.37
CA CYS A 31 -34.50 15.41 2.89
C CYS A 31 -33.52 15.18 1.72
N SER A 32 -32.66 16.16 1.45
CA SER A 32 -31.50 15.95 0.60
C SER A 32 -30.38 15.30 1.42
N SER A 33 -29.90 14.12 1.04
CA SER A 33 -28.73 13.52 1.67
C SER A 33 -27.48 14.36 1.38
N ILE A 34 -26.77 14.74 2.44
CA ILE A 34 -25.54 15.51 2.37
C ILE A 34 -24.36 14.54 2.54
N SER A 35 -23.54 14.41 1.50
CA SER A 35 -22.31 13.60 1.56
C SER A 35 -21.09 14.52 1.53
N THR A 36 -20.28 14.41 2.59
CA THR A 36 -18.99 15.10 2.72
C THR A 36 -17.89 14.06 2.61
N TYR A 37 -16.92 14.29 1.74
CA TYR A 37 -15.76 13.43 1.57
C TYR A 37 -14.51 14.13 2.10
N PHE A 38 -13.61 13.33 2.66
CA PHE A 38 -12.28 13.73 3.11
C PHE A 38 -11.24 13.00 2.27
N LEU A 39 -10.24 13.74 1.82
CA LEU A 39 -9.04 13.22 1.17
C LEU A 39 -7.87 13.49 2.10
N GLU A 40 -7.21 12.43 2.55
CA GLU A 40 -6.08 12.48 3.47
C GLU A 40 -4.86 11.81 2.85
N TYR A 41 -3.72 12.49 2.93
CA TYR A 41 -2.43 11.98 2.47
C TYR A 41 -1.64 11.41 3.65
N GLY A 42 -1.21 10.16 3.49
CA GLY A 42 -0.38 9.45 4.46
C GLY A 42 0.77 8.73 3.77
N THR A 43 1.36 7.78 4.47
CA THR A 43 2.44 6.94 3.98
C THR A 43 1.97 5.50 3.87
N VAL A 44 2.42 4.80 2.84
CA VAL A 44 2.23 3.35 2.67
C VAL A 44 3.61 2.70 2.58
N ALA A 45 3.80 1.62 3.33
CA ALA A 45 5.03 0.84 3.34
C ALA A 45 4.73 -0.66 3.33
N THR A 46 5.70 -1.46 2.90
CA THR A 46 5.66 -2.93 2.97
C THR A 46 7.01 -3.45 3.49
N PHE A 47 6.98 -4.50 4.31
CA PHE A 47 8.19 -5.16 4.83
C PHE A 47 8.40 -6.55 4.25
N ASP A 48 7.31 -7.26 3.94
CA ASP A 48 7.31 -8.61 3.39
C ASP A 48 7.09 -8.61 1.86
N GLY A 49 6.88 -7.44 1.27
CA GLY A 49 6.56 -7.26 -0.14
C GLY A 49 5.14 -7.67 -0.52
N ASN A 50 4.28 -7.96 0.45
CA ASN A 50 2.93 -8.47 0.20
C ASN A 50 1.86 -7.69 0.99
N SER A 51 2.02 -7.54 2.30
CA SER A 51 1.12 -6.74 3.14
C SER A 51 1.54 -5.27 3.17
N ILE A 52 0.58 -4.38 3.39
CA ILE A 52 0.86 -2.95 3.58
C ILE A 52 0.65 -2.49 5.02
N LEU A 53 1.39 -1.46 5.38
CA LEU A 53 1.23 -0.67 6.60
C LEU A 53 1.00 0.79 6.21
N THR A 54 0.08 1.46 6.91
CA THR A 54 -0.21 2.87 6.70
C THR A 54 -0.56 3.57 8.01
N ASP A 55 -0.31 4.88 8.07
CA ASP A 55 -0.67 5.75 9.20
C ASP A 55 -2.14 6.23 9.15
N LEU A 56 -2.90 5.84 8.11
CA LEU A 56 -4.26 6.33 7.86
C LEU A 56 -5.37 5.47 8.47
N THR A 57 -5.25 4.15 8.42
CA THR A 57 -6.33 3.20 8.79
C THR A 57 -5.77 1.79 8.97
N ASP A 58 -6.58 0.88 9.51
CA ASP A 58 -6.30 -0.55 9.43
C ASP A 58 -6.19 -1.01 7.96
N SER A 59 -5.07 -1.62 7.64
CA SER A 59 -4.72 -2.12 6.31
C SER A 59 -4.46 -3.63 6.30
N SER A 60 -4.88 -4.34 7.35
CA SER A 60 -4.68 -5.79 7.52
C SER A 60 -5.18 -6.65 6.35
N ALA A 61 -6.25 -6.22 5.67
CA ALA A 61 -6.83 -6.90 4.51
C ALA A 61 -6.27 -6.44 3.16
N CYS A 62 -5.31 -5.52 3.14
CA CYS A 62 -4.83 -4.88 1.93
C CYS A 62 -3.50 -5.49 1.45
N MET A 63 -3.41 -5.73 0.13
CA MET A 63 -2.22 -6.28 -0.52
C MET A 63 -1.47 -5.20 -1.30
N HIS A 64 -0.16 -5.11 -1.10
CA HIS A 64 0.72 -4.11 -1.69
C HIS A 64 0.58 -3.99 -3.21
N ASN A 65 0.51 -5.12 -3.89
CA ASN A 65 0.49 -5.20 -5.35
C ASN A 65 -0.84 -4.78 -6.00
N ASN A 66 -1.87 -4.44 -5.20
CA ASN A 66 -3.15 -4.00 -5.74
C ASN A 66 -3.19 -2.49 -6.05
N GLY A 67 -2.39 -1.67 -5.37
CA GLY A 67 -2.41 -0.20 -5.51
C GLY A 67 -3.69 0.49 -5.01
N THR A 68 -4.68 -0.30 -4.58
CA THR A 68 -5.95 0.17 -4.02
C THR A 68 -6.51 -0.84 -3.04
N CYS A 69 -7.21 -0.35 -2.03
CA CYS A 69 -7.91 -1.16 -1.05
C CYS A 69 -9.15 -0.42 -0.56
N SER A 70 -10.34 -1.01 -0.74
CA SER A 70 -11.61 -0.43 -0.30
C SER A 70 -12.14 -1.17 0.92
N SER A 71 -12.54 -0.41 1.93
CA SER A 71 -13.38 -0.88 3.02
C SER A 71 -14.76 -0.19 2.93
N GLN A 72 -15.62 -0.43 3.91
CA GLN A 72 -16.98 0.12 3.93
C GLN A 72 -17.01 1.64 4.03
N THR A 73 -15.99 2.26 4.64
CA THR A 73 -15.97 3.69 4.98
C THR A 73 -14.87 4.48 4.30
N ASN A 74 -13.85 3.81 3.76
CA ASN A 74 -12.65 4.43 3.21
C ASN A 74 -12.09 3.64 2.02
N ILE A 75 -11.38 4.37 1.15
CA ILE A 75 -10.66 3.81 0.01
C ILE A 75 -9.22 4.32 0.13
N LEU A 76 -8.28 3.38 0.20
CA LEU A 76 -6.85 3.63 0.12
C LEU A 76 -6.37 3.47 -1.31
N ILE A 77 -5.50 4.36 -1.76
CA ILE A 77 -4.87 4.34 -3.08
C ILE A 77 -3.40 4.70 -2.91
N TRP A 78 -2.51 3.99 -3.59
CA TRP A 78 -1.07 4.24 -3.55
C TRP A 78 -0.39 3.80 -4.85
N ASP A 79 0.79 4.34 -5.11
CA ASP A 79 1.65 3.90 -6.20
C ASP A 79 2.36 2.59 -5.82
N ILE A 80 2.31 1.59 -6.70
CA ILE A 80 2.95 0.29 -6.46
C ILE A 80 4.43 0.42 -6.81
N GLU A 81 5.29 0.39 -5.79
CA GLU A 81 6.74 0.33 -5.98
C GLU A 81 7.21 -1.13 -6.07
N PRO A 82 7.95 -1.54 -7.11
CA PRO A 82 8.36 -2.92 -7.27
C PRO A 82 9.28 -3.36 -6.12
N THR A 83 8.86 -4.41 -5.41
CA THR A 83 9.59 -5.03 -4.28
C THR A 83 10.87 -5.73 -4.74
N SER A 84 11.05 -5.93 -6.05
CA SER A 84 12.26 -6.50 -6.66
C SER A 84 13.52 -5.66 -6.42
N ARG A 85 13.41 -4.44 -5.90
CA ARG A 85 14.55 -3.63 -5.47
C ARG A 85 15.14 -4.06 -4.13
N HIS A 86 14.51 -4.96 -3.38
CA HIS A 86 15.03 -5.49 -2.13
C HIS A 86 15.42 -6.96 -2.31
N CYS A 87 16.67 -7.21 -2.72
CA CYS A 87 17.23 -8.55 -2.69
C CYS A 87 17.51 -8.94 -1.23
N LEU A 88 16.90 -10.04 -0.76
CA LEU A 88 17.20 -10.62 0.57
C LEU A 88 18.67 -11.04 0.70
N TYR A 89 19.30 -11.32 -0.44
CA TYR A 89 20.68 -11.77 -0.53
C TYR A 89 21.47 -10.82 -1.42
N GLU A 90 22.67 -10.48 -0.99
CA GLU A 90 23.64 -9.73 -1.77
C GLU A 90 24.60 -10.70 -2.47
N ARG A 91 24.99 -10.39 -3.71
CA ARG A 91 26.05 -11.13 -4.38
C ARG A 91 27.39 -10.74 -3.75
N VAL A 92 27.94 -11.63 -2.92
CA VAL A 92 29.26 -11.44 -2.31
C VAL A 92 30.37 -11.62 -3.35
N GLU A 93 30.37 -12.74 -4.08
CA GLU A 93 31.41 -13.04 -5.08
C GLU A 93 30.99 -14.17 -6.01
N GLU A 94 31.77 -14.40 -7.08
CA GLU A 94 31.66 -15.58 -7.95
C GLU A 94 32.92 -16.44 -7.80
N THR A 95 32.73 -17.76 -7.60
CA THR A 95 33.84 -18.70 -7.42
C THR A 95 33.56 -20.02 -8.11
N LEU A 96 34.63 -20.78 -8.37
CA LEU A 96 34.51 -22.17 -8.76
C LEU A 96 33.99 -22.99 -7.57
N ALA A 97 32.95 -23.77 -7.85
CA ALA A 97 32.32 -24.69 -6.91
C ALA A 97 32.39 -26.11 -7.46
N THR A 98 32.85 -27.06 -6.64
CA THR A 98 32.92 -28.47 -7.01
C THR A 98 31.79 -29.23 -6.33
N PRO A 99 30.77 -29.68 -7.08
CA PRO A 99 29.69 -30.46 -6.50
C PRO A 99 30.16 -31.89 -6.16
N LYS A 100 29.74 -32.35 -4.98
CA LYS A 100 29.79 -33.75 -4.52
C LYS A 100 28.39 -34.15 -4.06
N GLU A 101 28.20 -35.44 -3.80
CA GLU A 101 26.87 -36.02 -3.53
C GLU A 101 26.08 -35.29 -2.42
N TYR A 102 26.75 -34.89 -1.33
CA TYR A 102 26.12 -34.19 -0.18
C TYR A 102 26.80 -32.86 0.17
N TYR A 103 27.78 -32.44 -0.63
CA TYR A 103 28.62 -31.27 -0.32
C TYR A 103 28.89 -30.45 -1.57
N ILE A 104 28.96 -29.13 -1.43
CA ILE A 104 29.57 -28.24 -2.40
C ILE A 104 30.88 -27.73 -1.81
N ILE A 105 31.99 -28.02 -2.49
CA ILE A 105 33.32 -27.58 -2.07
C ILE A 105 33.63 -26.25 -2.78
N LEU A 106 34.04 -25.24 -2.01
CA LEU A 106 34.48 -23.94 -2.49
C LEU A 106 35.98 -23.82 -2.23
N GLU A 107 36.81 -24.26 -3.18
CA GLU A 107 38.25 -24.39 -3.01
C GLU A 107 38.94 -23.08 -2.61
N ASN A 108 38.55 -21.97 -3.26
CA ASN A 108 39.09 -20.63 -2.99
C ASN A 108 38.86 -20.16 -1.55
N TYR A 109 37.80 -20.65 -0.90
CA TYR A 109 37.46 -20.28 0.48
C TYR A 109 37.90 -21.32 1.50
N LYS A 110 38.38 -22.49 1.05
CA LYS A 110 38.69 -23.64 1.92
C LYS A 110 37.49 -24.05 2.78
N VAL A 111 36.28 -23.96 2.22
CA VAL A 111 35.00 -24.28 2.88
C VAL A 111 34.24 -25.33 2.09
N ALA A 112 33.48 -26.18 2.79
CA ALA A 112 32.49 -27.07 2.20
C ALA A 112 31.10 -26.81 2.79
N ILE A 113 30.10 -26.67 1.93
CA ILE A 113 28.69 -26.50 2.30
C ILE A 113 28.03 -27.87 2.24
N ALA A 114 27.49 -28.35 3.35
CA ALA A 114 26.79 -29.64 3.44
C ALA A 114 25.28 -29.44 3.25
N PHE A 115 24.64 -30.32 2.49
CA PHE A 115 23.18 -30.34 2.35
C PHE A 115 22.64 -31.56 3.10
N THR A 116 21.77 -31.32 4.06
CA THR A 116 20.95 -32.37 4.66
C THR A 116 19.74 -32.62 3.77
N LYS A 117 19.43 -33.90 3.55
CA LYS A 117 18.23 -34.34 2.83
C LYS A 117 16.96 -34.05 3.63
#